data_AF-A0A4Q7E520-F1
#
_entry.id   AF-A0A4Q7E520-F1
#
_cell.length_a   1.000
_cell.length_b   1.000
_cell.length_c   1.000
_cell.angle_alpha   90.00
_cell.angle_beta   90.00
_cell.angle_gamma   90.00
#
_symmetry.space_group_name_H-M   'P 1'
#
loop_
_entity.id
_entity.type
_entity.pdbx_description
1 polymer ?
#
loop_
_entity_poly.entity_id
_entity_poly.type
_entity_poly.pdbx_seq_one_letter_code
_entity_poly.pdbx_strand_id
1 'polypeptide(L)'
;MRSRYSAYCLKDTRYIHDTYAQSKRAQNSEASIKAFAEQVTFIGLEVIECSESPDYHFVEFKAAYLDGGVCVTMHERSRFIKEAGLWRYLDGELYPCPEKKISRNDPCPCQSGKKFKKCHG
;
A
#
# COMPACT_ATOMS: atom_id res chain seq x y z
N MET A 1 -3.03 8.70 -3.99
CA MET A 1 -2.75 7.57 -3.09
C MET A 1 -3.87 6.52 -3.11
N ARG A 2 -5.11 6.82 -2.70
CA ARG A 2 -6.22 5.83 -2.62
C ARG A 2 -6.45 5.00 -3.89
N SER A 3 -6.29 5.61 -5.06
CA SER A 3 -6.37 4.90 -6.34
C SER A 3 -5.25 3.88 -6.53
N ARG A 4 -4.00 4.21 -6.17
CA ARG A 4 -2.87 3.28 -6.19
C ARG A 4 -3.11 2.10 -5.25
N TYR A 5 -3.59 2.36 -4.03
CA TYR A 5 -3.97 1.29 -3.10
C TYR A 5 -5.01 0.35 -3.71
N SER A 6 -6.06 0.91 -4.31
CA SER A 6 -7.10 0.11 -4.98
C SER A 6 -6.53 -0.70 -6.14
N ALA A 7 -5.58 -0.13 -6.90
CA ALA A 7 -4.88 -0.84 -7.97
C ALA A 7 -4.04 -2.00 -7.44
N TYR A 8 -3.40 -1.88 -6.27
CA TYR A 8 -2.74 -3.02 -5.62
C TYR A 8 -3.75 -4.12 -5.24
N CYS A 9 -4.91 -3.76 -4.69
CA CYS A 9 -5.97 -4.72 -4.38
C CYS A 9 -6.50 -5.44 -5.63
N LEU A 10 -6.63 -4.73 -6.75
CA LEU A 10 -7.11 -5.24 -8.04
C LEU A 10 -6.01 -5.90 -8.88
N LYS A 11 -4.74 -5.84 -8.42
CA LYS A 11 -3.56 -6.28 -9.16
C LYS A 11 -3.41 -5.60 -10.53
N ASP A 12 -3.84 -4.34 -10.63
CA ASP A 12 -3.63 -3.50 -11.81
C ASP A 12 -2.21 -2.94 -11.80
N THR A 13 -1.26 -3.80 -12.17
CA THR A 13 0.18 -3.52 -12.16
C THR A 13 0.54 -2.37 -13.08
N ARG A 14 -0.18 -2.25 -14.20
CA ARG A 14 0.02 -1.19 -15.19
C ARG A 14 -0.34 0.17 -14.61
N TYR A 15 -1.49 0.31 -13.94
CA TYR A 15 -1.86 1.55 -13.28
C TYR A 15 -0.83 1.96 -12.21
N ILE A 16 -0.34 1.01 -11.42
CA ILE A 16 0.67 1.27 -10.41
C ILE A 16 1.98 1.75 -11.04
N HIS A 17 2.47 1.03 -12.06
CA HIS A 17 3.66 1.36 -12.82
C HIS A 17 3.57 2.76 -13.45
N ASP A 18 2.47 3.02 -14.17
CA ASP A 18 2.28 4.30 -14.85
C ASP A 18 2.22 5.44 -13.83
N THR A 19 1.57 5.25 -12.69
CA THR A 19 1.48 6.31 -11.67
C THR A 19 2.76 6.51 -10.84
N TYR A 20 3.86 5.81 -11.12
CA TYR A 20 5.20 6.20 -10.62
C TYR A 20 5.78 7.38 -11.41
N ALA A 21 6.60 8.18 -10.73
CA ALA A 21 7.44 9.20 -11.35
C ALA A 21 8.38 8.56 -12.37
N GLN A 22 8.64 9.25 -13.47
CA GLN A 22 9.41 8.69 -14.59
C GLN A 22 10.80 8.18 -14.13
N SER A 23 11.44 8.89 -13.20
CA SER A 23 12.74 8.55 -12.62
C SER A 23 12.74 7.24 -11.81
N LYS A 24 11.57 6.74 -11.39
CA LYS A 24 11.41 5.59 -10.48
C LYS A 24 10.83 4.36 -11.15
N ARG A 25 10.24 4.50 -12.34
CA ARG A 25 9.65 3.38 -13.10
C ARG A 25 10.66 2.28 -13.41
N ALA A 26 11.89 2.65 -13.78
CA ALA A 26 12.95 1.68 -14.10
C ALA A 26 13.28 0.74 -12.91
N GLN A 27 13.12 1.22 -11.67
CA GLN A 27 13.36 0.45 -10.45
C GLN A 27 12.13 -0.35 -9.99
N ASN A 28 10.95 -0.05 -10.54
CA ASN A 28 9.67 -0.62 -10.12
C ASN A 28 8.97 -1.23 -11.33
N SER A 29 9.57 -2.29 -11.89
CA SER A 29 8.98 -3.00 -13.03
C SER A 29 7.60 -3.57 -12.71
N GLU A 30 6.75 -3.72 -13.73
CA GLU A 30 5.43 -4.36 -13.56
C GLU A 30 5.54 -5.77 -12.97
N ALA A 31 6.60 -6.51 -13.28
CA ALA A 31 6.84 -7.84 -12.75
C ALA A 31 7.09 -7.85 -11.22
N SER A 32 7.88 -6.91 -10.70
CA SER A 32 8.13 -6.82 -9.26
C SER A 32 6.89 -6.34 -8.50
N ILE A 33 6.15 -5.38 -9.07
CA ILE A 33 4.86 -4.92 -8.55
C ILE A 33 3.86 -6.08 -8.49
N LYS A 34 3.81 -6.90 -9.56
CA LYS A 34 2.92 -8.07 -9.64
C LYS A 34 3.24 -9.09 -8.57
N ALA A 35 4.51 -9.46 -8.44
CA ALA A 35 4.95 -10.44 -7.45
C ALA A 35 4.53 -10.03 -6.03
N PHE A 36 4.71 -8.75 -5.69
CA PHE A 36 4.27 -8.21 -4.40
C PHE A 36 2.75 -8.25 -4.24
N ALA A 37 1.99 -7.75 -5.24
CA ALA A 37 0.53 -7.73 -5.19
C ALA A 37 -0.12 -9.12 -5.19
N GLU A 38 0.58 -10.16 -5.66
CA GLU A 38 0.15 -11.56 -5.59
C GLU A 38 0.51 -12.22 -4.26
N GLN A 39 1.63 -11.84 -3.66
CA GLN A 39 2.08 -12.37 -2.37
C GLN A 39 1.20 -11.87 -1.21
N VAL A 40 0.86 -10.59 -1.20
CA VAL A 40 0.17 -9.98 -0.06
C VAL A 40 -1.31 -9.74 -0.34
N THR A 41 -2.13 -9.84 0.71
CA THR A 41 -3.55 -9.46 0.65
C THR A 41 -3.77 -8.17 1.41
N PHE A 42 -4.08 -7.09 0.70
CA PHE A 42 -4.45 -5.81 1.32
C PHE A 42 -5.82 -5.90 1.99
N ILE A 43 -5.89 -5.44 3.24
CA ILE A 43 -7.08 -5.59 4.10
C ILE A 43 -7.58 -4.27 4.69
N GLY A 44 -6.75 -3.22 4.67
CA GLY A 44 -7.16 -1.90 5.12
C GLY A 44 -6.24 -0.79 4.64
N LEU A 45 -6.80 0.41 4.53
CA LEU A 45 -6.09 1.65 4.28
C LEU A 45 -6.66 2.74 5.20
N GLU A 46 -5.78 3.39 5.95
CA GLU A 46 -6.09 4.56 6.77
C GLU A 46 -5.23 5.72 6.28
N VAL A 47 -5.85 6.80 5.79
CA VAL A 47 -5.13 8.03 5.45
C VAL A 47 -5.11 8.91 6.69
N ILE A 48 -3.91 9.23 7.19
CA ILE A 48 -3.68 9.97 8.43
C ILE A 48 -3.67 11.48 8.12
N GLU A 49 -2.80 11.89 7.20
CA GLU A 49 -2.58 13.30 6.89
C GLU A 49 -2.29 13.49 5.40
N CYS A 50 -2.73 14.63 4.88
CA CYS A 50 -2.32 15.16 3.58
C CYS A 50 -1.71 16.54 3.82
N SER A 51 -0.48 16.75 3.35
CA SER A 51 0.22 18.04 3.43
C SER A 51 0.90 18.37 2.10
N GLU A 52 1.28 19.62 1.90
CA GLU A 52 1.96 20.06 0.68
C GLU A 52 3.14 20.98 1.00
N SER A 53 4.12 21.00 0.11
CA SER A 53 5.22 21.94 0.06
C SER A 53 5.27 22.54 -1.35
N PRO A 54 6.08 23.59 -1.60
CA PRO A 54 6.16 24.24 -2.91
C PRO A 54 6.44 23.26 -4.07
N ASP A 55 7.21 22.21 -3.80
CA ASP A 55 7.65 21.26 -4.83
C ASP A 55 6.94 19.89 -4.75
N TYR A 56 6.36 19.53 -3.60
CA TYR A 56 5.90 18.17 -3.32
C TYR A 56 4.55 18.13 -2.60
N HIS A 57 3.79 17.07 -2.83
CA HIS A 57 2.59 16.76 -2.06
C HIS A 57 2.82 15.48 -1.27
N PHE A 58 2.43 15.49 -0.01
CA PHE A 58 2.65 14.41 0.93
C PHE A 58 1.32 13.76 1.31
N VAL A 59 1.33 12.44 1.39
CA VAL A 59 0.23 11.67 1.95
C VAL A 59 0.79 10.68 2.95
N GLU A 60 0.43 10.85 4.21
CA GLU A 60 0.73 9.90 5.27
C GLU A 60 -0.42 8.93 5.46
N PHE A 61 -0.13 7.64 5.46
CA PHE A 61 -1.14 6.60 5.57
C PHE A 61 -0.58 5.34 6.25
N LYS A 62 -1.49 4.52 6.75
CA LYS A 62 -1.25 3.15 7.17
C LYS A 62 -1.97 2.20 6.23
N ALA A 63 -1.23 1.31 5.58
CA ALA A 63 -1.79 0.20 4.83
C ALA A 63 -1.59 -1.10 5.63
N ALA A 64 -2.68 -1.82 5.86
CA ALA A 64 -2.63 -3.14 6.46
C ALA A 64 -2.74 -4.21 5.37
N TYR A 65 -1.85 -5.19 5.40
CA TYR A 65 -1.87 -6.34 4.52
C TYR A 65 -1.49 -7.63 5.27
N LEU A 66 -1.92 -8.76 4.70
CA LEU A 66 -1.58 -10.09 5.17
C LEU A 66 -0.51 -10.69 4.27
N ASP A 67 0.56 -11.19 4.89
CA ASP A 67 1.61 -11.98 4.25
C ASP A 67 1.79 -13.28 5.03
N GLY A 68 1.44 -14.42 4.43
CA GLY A 68 1.61 -15.74 5.07
C GLY A 68 0.95 -15.90 6.44
N GLY A 69 -0.14 -15.18 6.73
CA GLY A 69 -0.82 -15.20 8.04
C GLY A 69 -0.27 -14.21 9.08
N VAL A 70 0.75 -13.43 8.72
CA VAL A 70 1.21 -12.28 9.48
C VAL A 70 0.47 -11.04 9.00
N CYS A 71 -0.09 -10.27 9.92
CA CYS A 71 -0.65 -8.97 9.60
C CYS A 71 0.45 -7.92 9.76
N VAL A 72 0.80 -7.31 8.64
CA VAL A 72 1.77 -6.23 8.58
C VAL A 72 1.02 -4.92 8.41
N THR A 73 1.39 -3.93 9.23
CA THR A 73 0.93 -2.55 9.06
C THR A 73 2.12 -1.75 8.54
N MET A 74 1.99 -1.19 7.35
CA MET A 74 2.97 -0.30 6.76
C MET A 74 2.51 1.13 6.97
N HIS A 75 3.23 1.88 7.78
CA HIS A 75 3.03 3.31 7.97
C HIS A 75 4.03 4.05 7.09
N GLU A 76 3.53 4.77 6.10
CA GLU A 76 4.35 5.47 5.12
C GLU A 76 3.88 6.92 4.96
N ARG A 77 4.83 7.84 4.81
CA ARG A 77 4.59 9.17 4.27
C ARG A 77 5.13 9.25 2.85
N SER A 78 4.24 9.17 1.87
CA SER A 78 4.59 9.21 0.45
C SER A 78 4.68 10.63 -0.08
N ARG A 79 5.65 10.85 -0.99
CA ARG A 79 5.83 12.07 -1.78
C ARG A 79 5.28 11.89 -3.18
N PHE A 80 4.53 12.88 -3.63
CA PHE A 80 3.93 12.97 -4.95
C PHE A 80 4.38 14.26 -5.64
N ILE A 81 4.60 14.15 -6.94
CA ILE A 81 4.90 15.27 -7.84
C ILE A 81 3.88 15.31 -8.97
N LYS A 82 3.75 16.47 -9.62
CA LYS A 82 2.88 16.64 -10.78
C LYS A 82 3.74 16.67 -12.06
N GLU A 83 3.74 15.58 -12.81
CA GLU A 83 4.46 15.46 -14.09
C GLU A 83 3.45 15.46 -15.25
N ALA A 84 3.62 16.37 -16.21
CA ALA A 84 2.72 16.52 -17.36
C ALA A 84 1.23 16.62 -16.95
N GLY A 85 0.94 17.35 -15.86
CA GLY A 85 -0.42 17.54 -15.34
C GLY A 85 -0.98 16.38 -14.52
N LEU A 86 -0.25 15.27 -14.39
CA LEU A 86 -0.68 14.07 -13.68
C LEU A 86 0.10 13.86 -12.38
N TRP A 87 -0.58 13.40 -11.33
CA TRP A 87 0.06 13.05 -10.07
C TRP A 87 0.85 11.74 -10.19
N ARG A 88 2.11 11.77 -9.77
CA ARG A 88 3.02 10.63 -9.79
C ARG A 88 3.63 10.41 -8.41
N TYR A 89 3.71 9.15 -8.00
CA TYR A 89 4.40 8.74 -6.79
C TYR A 89 5.91 8.79 -7.02
N LEU A 90 6.63 9.54 -6.18
CA LEU A 90 8.08 9.66 -6.26
C LEU A 90 8.75 8.61 -5.36
N ASP A 91 8.51 8.68 -4.07
CA ASP A 91 8.98 7.74 -3.07
C ASP A 91 8.22 7.96 -1.76
N GLY A 92 8.59 7.26 -0.71
CA GLY A 92 8.02 7.46 0.61
C GLY A 92 8.97 7.08 1.72
N GLU A 93 8.72 7.70 2.87
CA GLU A 93 9.42 7.43 4.11
C GLU A 93 8.61 6.42 4.92
N LEU A 94 9.24 5.30 5.29
CA LEU A 94 8.61 4.26 6.10
C LEU A 94 8.87 4.54 7.58
N TYR A 95 7.80 4.55 8.37
CA TYR A 95 7.89 4.58 9.82
C TYR A 95 7.90 3.15 10.38
N PRO A 96 8.68 2.89 11.44
CA PRO A 96 8.71 1.57 12.06
C PRO A 96 7.33 1.22 12.61
N CYS A 97 6.80 0.07 12.15
CA CYS A 97 5.57 -0.50 12.66
C CYS A 97 5.81 -1.93 13.12
N PRO A 98 5.25 -2.34 14.27
CA PRO A 98 5.37 -3.71 14.75
C PRO A 98 4.53 -4.64 13.87
N GLU A 99 5.13 -5.76 13.45
CA GLU A 99 4.39 -6.86 12.84
C GLU A 99 3.55 -7.59 13.90
N LYS A 100 2.35 -8.04 13.53
CA LYS A 100 1.48 -8.80 14.42
C LYS A 100 1.15 -10.15 13.79
N LYS A 101 1.65 -11.23 14.42
CA LYS A 101 1.21 -12.59 14.10
C LYS A 101 -0.24 -12.77 14.54
N ILE A 102 -1.08 -13.27 13.65
CA ILE A 102 -2.50 -13.50 13.92
C ILE A 102 -2.73 -14.98 14.18
N SER A 103 -3.39 -15.30 15.30
CA SER A 103 -3.81 -16.66 15.60
C SER A 103 -5.09 -17.02 14.85
N ARG A 104 -5.27 -18.29 14.51
CA ARG A 104 -6.43 -18.81 13.76
C ARG A 104 -7.79 -18.44 14.37
N ASN A 105 -7.84 -18.26 15.69
CA ASN A 105 -9.07 -17.94 16.42
C ASN A 105 -9.27 -16.43 16.69
N ASP A 106 -8.27 -15.60 16.40
CA ASP A 106 -8.36 -14.15 16.60
C ASP A 106 -9.35 -13.51 15.62
N PRO A 107 -9.90 -12.33 15.95
CA PRO A 107 -10.66 -11.53 15.01
C PRO A 107 -9.83 -11.23 13.76
N CYS A 108 -10.45 -11.35 12.58
CA CYS A 108 -9.78 -11.08 11.33
C CYS A 108 -9.49 -9.57 11.20
N PRO A 109 -8.25 -9.17 10.85
CA PRO A 109 -7.84 -7.75 10.82
C PRO A 109 -8.50 -6.95 9.68
N CYS A 110 -9.14 -7.63 8.72
CA CYS A 110 -9.94 -7.00 7.66
C CYS A 110 -11.26 -6.37 8.16
N GLN A 111 -11.51 -6.38 9.47
CA GLN A 111 -12.72 -5.81 10.10
C GLN A 111 -14.04 -6.46 9.66
N SER A 112 -13.99 -7.66 9.05
CA SER A 112 -15.20 -8.40 8.63
C SER A 112 -16.05 -8.96 9.78
N GLY A 113 -15.61 -8.80 11.04
CA GLY A 113 -16.24 -9.38 12.22
C GLY A 113 -16.09 -10.90 12.36
N LYS A 114 -15.44 -11.58 11.40
CA LYS A 114 -15.22 -13.04 11.42
C LYS A 114 -13.89 -13.38 12.10
N LYS A 115 -13.76 -14.62 12.61
CA LYS A 115 -12.48 -15.18 13.04
C LYS A 115 -11.54 -15.35 11.84
N PHE A 116 -10.23 -15.25 12.05
CA PHE A 116 -9.21 -15.32 10.99
C PHE A 116 -9.38 -16.56 10.09
N LYS A 117 -9.50 -17.76 10.69
CA LYS A 117 -9.73 -19.05 9.98
C LYS A 117 -11.02 -19.16 9.16
N LYS A 118 -11.96 -18.22 9.33
CA LYS A 118 -13.24 -18.18 8.61
C LYS A 118 -13.26 -17.06 7.57
N CYS A 119 -12.11 -16.42 7.33
CA CYS A 119 -12.01 -15.24 6.48
C CYS A 119 -10.76 -15.29 5.59
N HIS A 120 -9.57 -15.18 6.17
CA HIS A 120 -8.30 -15.02 5.44
C HIS A 120 -7.22 -16.04 5.86
N GLY A 121 -7.56 -17.08 6.62
CA GLY A 121 -6.64 -18.13 7.05
C GLY A 121 -7.31 -19.48 7.20
#